data_AF-A0A397VSC9-F1
#
_entry.id   AF-A0A397VSC9-F1
#
_cell.length_a   1.000
_cell.length_b   1.000
_cell.length_c   1.000
_cell.angle_alpha   90.00
_cell.angle_beta   90.00
_cell.angle_gamma   90.00
#
_symmetry.space_group_name_H-M   'P 1'
#
loop_
_entity.id
_entity.type
_entity.pdbx_description
1 polymer ?
#
loop_
_entity_poly.entity_id
_entity_poly.type
_entity_poly.pdbx_seq_one_letter_code
_entity_poly.pdbx_strand_id
1 'polypeptide(L)'
;MPELMENILNNLKNDPNSLYSSALASRHWCKMSIPILWQNPFSFNKNPLFISEYFSSLDEDEIYILKEYGINLKISRKLFNYAKFLKDLNLFDLESKAIRWINLNPVEPITSITYVDALVNVVINLLLKLIFESGAVLHKLTLSCQNSFEFEPEIFYSIGRNELLFSRLQHLYLSVIPEFSIENVTKFLKVLAKNITTINSLDLTIYSDFDPRLFHTLFHAIIRIIKSQDQLKWFSLDGKGHHLKELHGVISALECQKNTLQEVIINNCTYNKEFEVLKDCKNLETLRIFEAVEFIRFFIPKDFDDIHKVLFFLKALKSFCPNITYLNIQYIDFSIQLLELIGNLQKLQFLSLWCLIDDNIQEEELKVHVIQFAQILPLTLQYLDLGNTWEPYIDILLSHCNAPLKKLLIYHLNDEKYTRALIEFCIRNKDLNYVGIYKYSDLDENFRQEVETHVTNVALVPCARANIRVAEVLETDGVVYFEM
;
A
#
# COMPACT_ATOMS: atom_id res chain seq x y z
N MET A 1 -32.40 -9.13 19.12
CA MET A 1 -31.39 -8.69 20.13
C MET A 1 -29.96 -9.12 19.79
N PRO A 2 -29.67 -10.38 19.38
CA PRO A 2 -28.31 -10.79 19.00
C PRO A 2 -27.71 -9.93 17.87
N GLU A 3 -28.49 -9.63 16.84
CA GLU A 3 -28.07 -8.79 15.70
C GLU A 3 -27.72 -7.34 16.10
N LEU A 4 -28.46 -6.76 17.05
CA LEU A 4 -28.15 -5.43 17.59
C LEU A 4 -26.84 -5.44 18.38
N MET A 5 -26.59 -6.49 19.16
CA MET A 5 -25.35 -6.64 19.93
C MET A 5 -24.15 -6.89 19.01
N GLU A 6 -24.32 -7.68 17.97
CA GLU A 6 -23.30 -7.89 16.93
C GLU A 6 -22.94 -6.57 16.24
N ASN A 7 -23.94 -5.77 15.87
CA ASN A 7 -23.70 -4.44 15.31
C ASN A 7 -22.96 -3.52 16.30
N ILE A 8 -23.35 -3.50 17.58
CA ILE A 8 -22.65 -2.70 18.60
C ILE A 8 -21.19 -3.13 18.70
N LEU A 9 -20.91 -4.43 18.82
CA LEU A 9 -19.54 -4.94 18.99
C LEU A 9 -18.69 -4.76 17.72
N ASN A 10 -19.28 -4.90 16.53
CA ASN A 10 -18.58 -4.64 15.27
C ASN A 10 -18.17 -3.18 15.12
N ASN A 11 -18.94 -2.23 15.67
CA ASN A 11 -18.52 -0.83 15.75
C ASN A 11 -17.34 -0.60 16.71
N LEU A 12 -17.08 -1.54 17.63
CA LEU A 12 -15.94 -1.50 18.57
C LEU A 12 -14.72 -2.28 18.05
N LYS A 13 -14.72 -2.81 16.82
CA LYS A 13 -13.62 -3.63 16.28
C LYS A 13 -12.24 -2.96 16.34
N ASN A 14 -12.21 -1.63 16.25
CA ASN A 14 -10.99 -0.82 16.31
C ASN A 14 -10.66 -0.35 17.75
N ASP A 15 -11.50 -0.68 18.74
CA ASP A 15 -11.26 -0.42 20.17
C ASP A 15 -11.19 -1.75 20.94
N PRO A 16 -10.01 -2.40 20.93
CA PRO A 16 -9.81 -3.69 21.60
C PRO A 16 -9.87 -3.60 23.12
N ASN A 17 -9.88 -2.40 23.73
CA ASN A 17 -10.07 -2.24 25.17
C ASN A 17 -11.56 -2.29 25.51
N SER A 18 -12.40 -1.55 24.78
CA SER A 18 -13.85 -1.61 24.93
C SER A 18 -14.42 -2.99 24.64
N LEU A 19 -13.89 -3.69 23.62
CA LEU A 19 -14.25 -5.09 23.36
C LEU A 19 -13.84 -6.03 24.49
N TYR A 20 -12.68 -5.81 25.11
CA TYR A 20 -12.25 -6.61 26.27
C TYR A 20 -13.17 -6.39 27.48
N SER A 21 -13.50 -5.12 27.79
CA SER A 21 -14.47 -4.80 28.83
C SER A 21 -15.84 -5.40 28.55
N SER A 22 -16.27 -5.41 27.29
CA SER A 22 -17.51 -6.07 26.86
C SER A 22 -17.46 -7.58 27.12
N ALA A 23 -16.32 -8.23 26.84
CA ALA A 23 -16.15 -9.66 27.06
C ALA A 23 -16.28 -10.06 28.55
N LEU A 24 -16.03 -9.14 29.49
CA LEU A 24 -16.16 -9.36 30.92
C LEU A 24 -17.58 -9.14 31.46
N ALA A 25 -18.46 -8.48 30.71
CA ALA A 25 -19.78 -8.08 31.19
C ALA A 25 -20.72 -9.28 31.44
N SER A 26 -20.74 -10.26 30.54
CA SER A 26 -21.51 -11.50 30.72
C SER A 26 -21.03 -12.62 29.80
N ARG A 27 -21.44 -13.87 30.07
CA ARG A 27 -21.11 -15.03 29.21
C ARG A 27 -21.56 -14.85 27.76
N HIS A 28 -22.66 -14.14 27.51
CA HIS A 28 -23.16 -13.90 26.16
C HIS A 28 -22.29 -12.88 25.43
N TRP A 29 -21.98 -11.75 26.07
CA TRP A 29 -21.07 -10.74 25.55
C TRP A 29 -19.67 -11.32 25.31
N CYS A 30 -19.15 -12.10 26.25
CA CYS A 30 -17.89 -12.84 26.10
C CYS A 30 -17.84 -13.67 24.80
N LYS A 31 -18.89 -14.46 24.53
CA LYS A 31 -18.95 -15.32 23.34
C LYS A 31 -18.99 -14.54 22.02
N MET A 32 -19.43 -13.29 22.02
CA MET A 32 -19.49 -12.45 20.81
C MET A 32 -18.26 -11.56 20.67
N SER A 33 -17.75 -11.00 21.77
CA SER A 33 -16.58 -10.12 21.77
C SER A 33 -15.27 -10.87 21.51
N ILE A 34 -15.10 -12.09 22.02
CA ILE A 34 -13.86 -12.87 21.85
C ILE A 34 -13.57 -13.18 20.36
N PRO A 35 -14.52 -13.68 19.55
CA PRO A 35 -14.26 -13.88 18.12
C PRO A 35 -13.86 -12.60 17.38
N ILE A 36 -14.33 -11.43 17.80
CA ILE A 36 -13.98 -10.13 17.20
C ILE A 36 -12.59 -9.68 17.66
N LEU A 37 -12.29 -9.79 18.95
CA LEU A 37 -10.98 -9.47 19.54
C LEU A 37 -9.83 -10.25 18.91
N TRP A 38 -10.08 -11.52 18.55
CA TRP A 38 -9.07 -12.44 18.05
C TRP A 38 -9.00 -12.53 16.52
N GLN A 39 -9.63 -11.58 15.80
CA GLN A 39 -9.51 -11.53 14.33
C GLN A 39 -8.12 -11.11 13.86
N ASN A 40 -7.44 -10.23 14.60
CA ASN A 40 -6.08 -9.78 14.32
C ASN A 40 -5.30 -9.50 15.64
N PRO A 41 -4.98 -10.53 16.45
CA PRO A 41 -4.35 -10.33 17.75
C PRO A 41 -2.89 -9.85 17.65
N PHE A 42 -2.23 -10.02 16.50
CA PHE A 42 -0.82 -9.72 16.32
C PHE A 42 -0.54 -8.24 15.99
N SER A 43 -1.50 -7.51 15.40
CA SER A 43 -1.33 -6.08 15.09
C SER A 43 -1.37 -5.16 16.31
N PHE A 44 -1.98 -5.58 17.41
CA PHE A 44 -2.13 -4.72 18.59
C PHE A 44 -0.81 -4.49 19.31
N ASN A 45 -0.54 -3.27 19.79
CA ASN A 45 0.57 -3.00 20.72
C ASN A 45 0.31 -3.52 22.17
N LYS A 46 -0.35 -4.68 22.30
CA LYS A 46 -0.58 -5.37 23.56
C LYS A 46 0.61 -6.26 23.93
N ASN A 47 0.66 -6.60 25.22
CA ASN A 47 1.61 -7.54 25.79
C ASN A 47 1.49 -8.91 25.07
N PRO A 48 2.59 -9.50 24.55
CA PRO A 48 2.54 -10.71 23.74
C PRO A 48 2.26 -11.99 24.55
N LEU A 49 1.99 -11.91 25.85
CA LEU A 49 1.57 -13.03 26.70
C LEU A 49 0.36 -13.81 26.15
N PHE A 50 -0.45 -13.22 25.26
CA PHE A 50 -1.52 -13.94 24.57
C PHE A 50 -1.01 -15.09 23.69
N ILE A 51 0.27 -15.12 23.29
CA ILE A 51 0.87 -16.26 22.58
C ILE A 51 0.80 -17.53 23.44
N SER A 52 0.92 -17.42 24.77
CA SER A 52 0.73 -18.54 25.69
C SER A 52 -0.70 -19.11 25.64
N GLU A 53 -1.69 -18.33 25.20
CA GLU A 53 -3.04 -18.83 24.96
C GLU A 53 -3.10 -19.75 23.73
N TYR A 54 -2.36 -19.44 22.66
CA TYR A 54 -2.21 -20.36 21.52
C TYR A 54 -1.51 -21.65 21.96
N PHE A 55 -0.40 -21.53 22.68
CA PHE A 55 0.39 -22.71 23.07
C PHE A 55 -0.27 -23.62 24.12
N SER A 56 -1.40 -23.20 24.68
CA SER A 56 -2.17 -24.05 25.57
C SER A 56 -2.81 -25.26 24.88
N SER A 57 -2.88 -25.27 23.55
CA SER A 57 -3.38 -26.40 22.75
C SER A 57 -2.28 -27.28 22.15
N LEU A 58 -1.01 -27.02 22.47
CA LEU A 58 0.10 -27.88 22.02
C LEU A 58 0.03 -29.27 22.68
N ASP A 59 0.50 -30.28 21.97
CA ASP A 59 0.68 -31.62 22.52
C ASP A 59 1.99 -31.78 23.31
N GLU A 60 2.18 -32.95 23.95
CA GLU A 60 3.35 -33.20 24.80
C GLU A 60 4.68 -33.10 24.03
N ASP A 61 4.69 -33.48 22.75
CA ASP A 61 5.88 -33.47 21.90
C ASP A 61 6.25 -32.03 21.51
N GLU A 62 5.26 -31.22 21.12
CA GLU A 62 5.46 -29.80 20.81
C GLU A 62 5.88 -28.98 22.03
N ILE A 63 5.33 -29.30 23.21
CA ILE A 63 5.77 -28.72 24.48
C ILE A 63 7.22 -29.10 24.77
N TYR A 64 7.61 -30.34 24.46
CA TYR A 64 8.97 -30.80 24.65
C TYR A 64 9.95 -30.04 23.76
N ILE A 65 9.61 -29.77 22.50
CA ILE A 65 10.43 -28.92 21.60
C ILE A 65 10.73 -27.56 22.27
N LEU A 66 9.70 -26.87 22.78
CA LEU A 66 9.90 -25.58 23.45
C LEU A 66 10.77 -25.68 24.71
N LYS A 67 10.68 -26.80 25.44
CA LYS A 67 11.54 -27.08 26.61
C LYS A 67 13.00 -27.36 26.24
N GLU A 68 13.29 -27.90 25.05
CA GLU A 68 14.68 -28.05 24.58
C GLU A 68 15.33 -26.70 24.31
N TYR A 69 14.53 -25.71 23.93
CA TYR A 69 14.93 -24.29 23.90
C TYR A 69 14.74 -23.59 25.27
N GLY A 70 14.54 -24.39 26.33
CA GLY A 70 14.39 -24.01 27.73
C GLY A 70 13.17 -23.15 28.07
N ILE A 71 12.21 -23.02 27.17
CA ILE A 71 10.92 -22.39 27.46
C ILE A 71 10.06 -23.35 28.29
N ASN A 72 9.73 -22.94 29.53
CA ASN A 72 8.88 -23.73 30.41
C ASN A 72 7.46 -23.15 30.48
N LEU A 73 6.53 -23.73 29.73
CA LEU A 73 5.13 -23.30 29.70
C LEU A 73 4.29 -23.96 30.79
N LYS A 74 3.63 -23.15 31.62
CA LYS A 74 2.53 -23.62 32.48
C LYS A 74 1.24 -23.64 31.69
N ILE A 75 0.89 -24.80 31.13
CA ILE A 75 -0.32 -24.96 30.31
C ILE A 75 -1.54 -25.09 31.22
N SER A 76 -2.59 -24.33 30.86
CA SER A 76 -3.92 -24.40 31.47
C SER A 76 -4.96 -24.59 30.37
N ARG A 77 -5.96 -25.45 30.63
CA ARG A 77 -7.07 -25.70 29.68
C ARG A 77 -7.85 -24.42 29.39
N LYS A 78 -8.20 -24.19 28.12
CA LYS A 78 -8.88 -22.96 27.67
C LYS A 78 -10.37 -23.13 27.41
N LEU A 79 -11.04 -21.98 27.48
CA LEU A 79 -12.46 -21.79 27.22
C LEU A 79 -12.81 -21.75 25.72
N PHE A 80 -11.86 -21.33 24.88
CA PHE A 80 -12.07 -21.13 23.43
C PHE A 80 -10.88 -21.65 22.61
N ASN A 81 -11.14 -22.06 21.38
CA ASN A 81 -10.11 -22.26 20.36
C ASN A 81 -9.86 -20.90 19.69
N TYR A 82 -8.96 -20.10 20.27
CA TYR A 82 -8.70 -18.73 19.83
C TYR A 82 -8.14 -18.67 18.40
N ALA A 83 -7.32 -19.63 18.02
CA ALA A 83 -6.70 -19.70 16.70
C ALA A 83 -7.72 -19.71 15.57
N LYS A 84 -8.87 -20.37 15.78
CA LYS A 84 -9.98 -20.43 14.82
C LYS A 84 -10.56 -19.06 14.45
N PHE A 85 -10.44 -18.07 15.33
CA PHE A 85 -11.01 -16.75 15.12
C PHE A 85 -10.14 -15.84 14.26
N LEU A 86 -8.89 -16.23 13.97
CA LEU A 86 -7.98 -15.43 13.16
C LEU A 86 -8.55 -15.18 11.76
N LYS A 87 -8.48 -13.91 11.34
CA LYS A 87 -8.93 -13.43 10.02
C LYS A 87 -7.82 -12.70 9.26
N ASP A 88 -6.94 -12.01 9.97
CA ASP A 88 -5.79 -11.31 9.41
C ASP A 88 -4.50 -11.94 9.94
N LEU A 89 -3.71 -12.51 9.05
CA LEU A 89 -2.42 -13.08 9.37
C LEU A 89 -1.32 -12.25 8.71
N ASN A 90 -0.56 -11.54 9.55
CA ASN A 90 0.63 -10.84 9.14
C ASN A 90 1.88 -11.50 9.74
N LEU A 91 2.75 -12.05 8.89
CA LEU A 91 3.94 -12.76 9.34
C LEU A 91 4.97 -11.83 10.00
N PHE A 92 5.04 -10.57 9.60
CA PHE A 92 5.92 -9.58 10.22
C PHE A 92 5.47 -9.27 11.65
N ASP A 93 4.16 -9.05 11.84
CA ASP A 93 3.60 -8.82 13.17
C ASP A 93 3.74 -10.08 14.04
N LEU A 94 3.48 -11.26 13.47
CA LEU A 94 3.65 -12.55 14.14
C LEU A 94 5.09 -12.72 14.64
N GLU A 95 6.08 -12.48 13.78
CA GLU A 95 7.50 -12.54 14.11
C GLU A 95 7.86 -11.53 15.22
N SER A 96 7.44 -10.27 15.08
CA SER A 96 7.65 -9.23 16.09
C SER A 96 7.07 -9.63 17.45
N LYS A 97 5.87 -10.22 17.46
CA LYS A 97 5.23 -10.71 18.70
C LYS A 97 5.93 -11.93 19.27
N ALA A 98 6.38 -12.86 18.43
CA ALA A 98 7.14 -14.03 18.86
C ALA A 98 8.45 -13.60 19.55
N ILE A 99 9.22 -12.70 18.94
CA ILE A 99 10.46 -12.13 19.52
C ILE A 99 10.18 -11.50 20.89
N ARG A 100 9.16 -10.63 20.97
CA ARG A 100 8.80 -9.98 22.24
C ARG A 100 8.35 -10.99 23.30
N TRP A 101 7.65 -12.05 22.92
CA TRP A 101 7.22 -13.10 23.85
C TRP A 101 8.38 -13.93 24.37
N ILE A 102 9.31 -14.33 23.50
CA ILE A 102 10.54 -15.05 23.89
C ILE A 102 11.32 -14.23 24.92
N ASN A 103 11.49 -12.93 24.69
CA ASN A 103 12.18 -12.02 25.60
C ASN A 103 11.51 -11.86 26.99
N LEU A 104 10.21 -12.18 27.12
CA LEU A 104 9.49 -12.15 28.39
C LEU A 104 9.56 -13.48 29.17
N ASN A 105 10.04 -14.55 28.54
CA ASN A 105 10.17 -15.87 29.15
C ASN A 105 11.66 -16.22 29.32
N PRO A 106 12.38 -15.56 30.26
CA PRO A 106 13.82 -15.72 30.39
C PRO A 106 14.16 -17.15 30.77
N VAL A 107 14.82 -17.85 29.86
CA VAL A 107 15.31 -19.22 30.04
C VAL A 107 16.68 -19.19 30.70
N GLU A 108 17.58 -18.35 30.18
CA GLU A 108 18.94 -18.04 30.62
C GLU A 108 19.38 -16.81 29.77
N PRO A 109 20.47 -16.09 30.10
CA PRO A 109 20.92 -14.96 29.27
C PRO A 109 21.23 -15.47 27.86
N ILE A 110 20.44 -15.00 26.89
CA ILE A 110 20.60 -15.29 25.47
C ILE A 110 22.05 -14.98 25.05
N THR A 111 22.80 -15.98 24.62
CA THR A 111 24.24 -15.88 24.38
C THR A 111 24.60 -15.57 22.92
N SER A 112 23.71 -15.86 21.95
CA SER A 112 23.92 -15.56 20.53
C SER A 112 22.62 -15.22 19.78
N ILE A 113 22.74 -14.35 18.76
CA ILE A 113 21.65 -13.96 17.85
C ILE A 113 21.11 -15.19 17.09
N THR A 114 22.00 -16.07 16.65
CA THR A 114 21.64 -17.30 15.91
C THR A 114 20.71 -18.24 16.69
N TYR A 115 20.85 -18.30 18.02
CA TYR A 115 19.96 -19.11 18.86
C TYR A 115 18.56 -18.50 18.94
N VAL A 116 18.47 -17.16 19.04
CA VAL A 116 17.19 -16.44 19.04
C VAL A 116 16.47 -16.66 17.74
N ASP A 117 17.15 -16.52 16.60
CA ASP A 117 16.53 -16.69 15.28
C ASP A 117 15.96 -18.11 15.11
N ALA A 118 16.72 -19.13 15.56
CA ALA A 118 16.23 -20.52 15.55
C ALA A 118 14.99 -20.69 16.44
N LEU A 119 14.99 -20.14 17.65
CA LEU A 119 13.85 -20.22 18.57
C LEU A 119 12.62 -19.45 18.05
N VAL A 120 12.84 -18.28 17.45
CA VAL A 120 11.79 -17.49 16.78
C VAL A 120 11.17 -18.31 15.65
N ASN A 121 11.99 -18.96 14.81
CA ASN A 121 11.51 -19.83 13.74
C ASN A 121 10.65 -20.99 14.27
N VAL A 122 11.08 -21.66 15.35
CA VAL A 122 10.30 -22.73 16.00
C VAL A 122 8.95 -22.20 16.51
N VAL A 123 8.97 -21.08 17.24
CA VAL A 123 7.76 -20.45 17.81
C VAL A 123 6.78 -20.04 16.70
N ILE A 124 7.27 -19.44 15.61
CA ILE A 124 6.44 -19.05 14.47
C ILE A 124 5.83 -20.29 13.78
N ASN A 125 6.63 -21.33 13.50
CA ASN A 125 6.11 -22.55 12.87
C ASN A 125 5.04 -23.23 13.74
N LEU A 126 5.25 -23.35 15.05
CA LEU A 126 4.22 -23.88 15.97
C LEU A 126 2.93 -23.04 15.94
N LEU A 127 3.05 -21.71 15.95
CA LEU A 127 1.88 -20.82 15.86
C LEU A 127 1.14 -20.99 14.54
N LEU A 128 1.86 -21.05 13.42
CA LEU A 128 1.29 -21.25 12.10
C LEU A 128 0.58 -22.60 11.97
N LYS A 129 1.19 -23.67 12.48
CA LYS A 129 0.58 -25.00 12.54
C LYS A 129 -0.76 -24.96 13.29
N LEU A 130 -0.75 -24.43 14.51
CA LEU A 130 -1.96 -24.26 15.32
C LEU A 130 -3.04 -23.46 14.60
N ILE A 131 -2.68 -22.35 13.96
CA ILE A 131 -3.61 -21.51 13.19
C ILE A 131 -4.19 -22.30 12.01
N PHE A 132 -3.36 -22.96 11.23
CA PHE A 132 -3.79 -23.65 10.02
C PHE A 132 -4.62 -24.90 10.32
N GLU A 133 -4.38 -25.58 11.43
CA GLU A 133 -5.17 -26.73 11.88
C GLU A 133 -6.44 -26.35 12.68
N SER A 134 -6.57 -25.10 13.14
CA SER A 134 -7.71 -24.66 13.97
C SER A 134 -9.06 -24.57 13.25
N GLY A 135 -9.09 -24.65 11.92
CA GLY A 135 -10.25 -24.32 11.10
C GLY A 135 -10.47 -22.80 10.94
N ALA A 136 -9.41 -22.01 11.09
CA ALA A 136 -9.41 -20.59 10.75
C ALA A 136 -9.77 -20.38 9.27
N VAL A 137 -10.32 -19.20 8.97
CA VAL A 137 -10.68 -18.77 7.61
C VAL A 137 -10.20 -17.34 7.44
N LEU A 138 -9.08 -17.18 6.73
CA LEU A 138 -8.37 -15.92 6.55
C LEU A 138 -9.05 -15.05 5.49
N HIS A 139 -9.00 -13.74 5.72
CA HIS A 139 -9.50 -12.68 4.85
C HIS A 139 -8.36 -11.79 4.35
N LYS A 140 -7.29 -11.64 5.15
CA LYS A 140 -6.05 -10.95 4.79
C LYS A 140 -4.85 -11.80 5.16
N LEU A 141 -3.86 -11.82 4.26
CA LEU A 141 -2.60 -12.53 4.43
C LEU A 141 -1.46 -11.62 3.99
N THR A 142 -0.49 -11.39 4.88
CA THR A 142 0.71 -10.59 4.63
C THR A 142 1.92 -11.50 4.79
N LEU A 143 2.58 -11.79 3.67
CA LEU A 143 3.78 -12.62 3.61
C LEU A 143 5.02 -11.71 3.56
N SER A 144 5.50 -11.34 4.74
CA SER A 144 6.73 -10.57 4.96
C SER A 144 7.36 -10.98 6.30
N CYS A 145 8.68 -11.14 6.34
CA CYS A 145 9.45 -11.45 7.55
C CYS A 145 10.78 -10.68 7.48
N GLN A 146 11.36 -10.35 8.64
CA GLN A 146 12.64 -9.64 8.73
C GLN A 146 13.84 -10.59 8.78
N ASN A 147 13.71 -11.72 9.48
CA ASN A 147 14.79 -12.69 9.62
C ASN A 147 14.68 -13.81 8.56
N SER A 148 15.67 -14.70 8.55
CA SER A 148 15.72 -15.91 7.73
C SER A 148 14.69 -16.97 8.17
N PHE A 149 13.41 -16.60 8.14
CA PHE A 149 12.31 -17.50 8.44
C PHE A 149 12.13 -18.55 7.34
N GLU A 150 11.98 -19.81 7.77
CA GLU A 150 11.67 -20.93 6.90
C GLU A 150 10.44 -21.69 7.41
N PHE A 151 9.50 -21.93 6.48
CA PHE A 151 8.33 -22.76 6.76
C PHE A 151 8.76 -24.21 6.88
N GLU A 152 8.44 -24.83 8.01
CA GLU A 152 8.62 -26.27 8.18
C GLU A 152 7.71 -27.07 7.24
N PRO A 153 8.12 -28.27 6.79
CA PRO A 153 7.31 -29.12 5.92
C PRO A 153 5.88 -29.37 6.44
N GLU A 154 5.70 -29.45 7.77
CA GLU A 154 4.42 -29.67 8.45
C GLU A 154 3.41 -28.56 8.19
N ILE A 155 3.86 -27.33 7.94
CA ILE A 155 2.99 -26.19 7.63
C ILE A 155 2.25 -26.43 6.32
N PHE A 156 2.95 -26.92 5.29
CA PHE A 156 2.35 -27.21 4.00
C PHE A 156 1.36 -28.38 4.09
N TYR A 157 1.60 -29.33 4.99
CA TYR A 157 0.65 -30.40 5.28
C TYR A 157 -0.61 -29.87 5.97
N SER A 158 -0.45 -28.97 6.94
CA SER A 158 -1.54 -28.32 7.68
C SER A 158 -2.44 -27.50 6.75
N ILE A 159 -1.83 -26.72 5.84
CA ILE A 159 -2.55 -25.99 4.79
C ILE A 159 -3.36 -26.96 3.91
N GLY A 160 -2.77 -28.09 3.52
CA GLY A 160 -3.44 -29.09 2.69
C GLY A 160 -4.66 -29.74 3.34
N ARG A 161 -4.72 -29.80 4.68
CA ARG A 161 -5.86 -30.35 5.43
C ARG A 161 -7.01 -29.35 5.65
N ASN A 162 -6.71 -28.05 5.67
CA ASN A 162 -7.72 -27.01 5.89
C ASN A 162 -8.15 -26.37 4.57
N GLU A 163 -9.06 -27.03 3.86
CA GLU A 163 -9.60 -26.56 2.57
C GLU A 163 -10.27 -25.17 2.65
N LEU A 164 -10.75 -24.79 3.83
CA LEU A 164 -11.44 -23.52 4.04
C LEU A 164 -10.50 -22.36 4.39
N LEU A 165 -9.23 -22.63 4.70
CA LEU A 165 -8.28 -21.64 5.23
C LEU A 165 -8.23 -20.36 4.41
N PHE A 166 -8.18 -20.49 3.09
CA PHE A 166 -8.09 -19.37 2.15
C PHE A 166 -9.37 -19.12 1.35
N SER A 167 -10.47 -19.80 1.69
CA SER A 167 -11.75 -19.73 0.95
C SER A 167 -12.43 -18.36 0.94
N ARG A 168 -11.98 -17.43 1.80
CA ARG A 168 -12.44 -16.04 1.87
C ARG A 168 -11.29 -15.04 1.82
N LEU A 169 -10.11 -15.47 1.37
CA LEU A 169 -8.95 -14.58 1.33
C LEU A 169 -9.16 -13.54 0.22
N GLN A 170 -9.23 -12.28 0.63
CA GLN A 170 -9.51 -11.13 -0.25
C GLN A 170 -8.26 -10.29 -0.50
N HIS A 171 -7.42 -10.14 0.53
CA HIS A 171 -6.23 -9.31 0.48
C HIS A 171 -4.98 -10.17 0.64
N LEU A 172 -4.08 -10.07 -0.35
CA LEU A 172 -2.77 -10.70 -0.31
C LEU A 172 -1.70 -9.62 -0.46
N TYR A 173 -0.87 -9.44 0.56
CA TYR A 173 0.36 -8.66 0.48
C TYR A 173 1.55 -9.60 0.49
N LEU A 174 2.50 -9.36 -0.40
CA LEU A 174 3.74 -10.11 -0.50
C LEU A 174 4.93 -9.15 -0.54
N SER A 175 5.86 -9.29 0.39
CA SER A 175 7.17 -8.61 0.36
C SER A 175 8.28 -9.63 0.22
N VAL A 176 9.04 -9.52 -0.86
CA VAL A 176 10.19 -10.39 -1.15
C VAL A 176 11.47 -9.58 -0.96
N ILE A 177 12.08 -9.71 0.22
CA ILE A 177 13.33 -9.06 0.63
C ILE A 177 14.47 -10.09 0.69
N PRO A 178 15.75 -9.69 0.52
CA PRO A 178 16.92 -10.59 0.52
C PRO A 178 16.94 -11.63 1.65
N GLU A 179 16.52 -11.21 2.84
CA GLU A 179 16.50 -12.00 4.07
C GLU A 179 15.39 -13.06 4.07
N PHE A 180 14.30 -12.81 3.33
CA PHE A 180 13.17 -13.71 3.23
C PHE A 180 13.29 -14.58 1.97
N SER A 181 13.72 -15.83 2.17
CA SER A 181 14.01 -16.78 1.08
C SER A 181 12.90 -16.84 0.02
N ILE A 182 13.24 -16.46 -1.22
CA ILE A 182 12.35 -16.53 -2.39
C ILE A 182 11.78 -17.95 -2.56
N GLU A 183 12.56 -18.98 -2.25
CA GLU A 183 12.11 -20.36 -2.35
C GLU A 183 10.95 -20.66 -1.39
N ASN A 184 11.02 -20.13 -0.16
CA ASN A 184 9.99 -20.32 0.86
C ASN A 184 8.68 -19.68 0.43
N VAL A 185 8.75 -18.43 -0.03
CA VAL A 185 7.62 -17.72 -0.62
C VAL A 185 7.05 -18.50 -1.80
N THR A 186 7.91 -18.91 -2.73
CA THR A 186 7.49 -19.58 -3.96
C THR A 186 6.79 -20.91 -3.67
N LYS A 187 7.30 -21.70 -2.70
CA LYS A 187 6.64 -22.94 -2.24
C LYS A 187 5.26 -22.63 -1.66
N PHE A 188 5.15 -21.62 -0.80
CA PHE A 188 3.88 -21.20 -0.21
C PHE A 188 2.87 -20.75 -1.28
N LEU A 189 3.28 -19.86 -2.20
CA LEU A 189 2.42 -19.37 -3.27
C LEU A 189 1.95 -20.50 -4.20
N LYS A 190 2.79 -21.50 -4.48
CA LYS A 190 2.40 -22.68 -5.27
C LYS A 190 1.28 -23.49 -4.59
N VAL A 191 1.29 -23.58 -3.27
CA VAL A 191 0.21 -24.24 -2.50
C VAL A 191 -1.05 -23.38 -2.51
N LEU A 192 -0.90 -22.07 -2.22
CA LEU A 192 -1.99 -21.10 -2.22
C LEU A 192 -2.72 -21.05 -3.57
N ALA A 193 -1.97 -21.03 -4.68
CA ALA A 193 -2.48 -20.93 -6.04
C ALA A 193 -3.27 -22.15 -6.55
N LYS A 194 -3.43 -23.21 -5.75
CA LYS A 194 -4.20 -24.39 -6.18
C LYS A 194 -5.71 -24.14 -6.19
N ASN A 195 -6.22 -23.44 -5.18
CA ASN A 195 -7.67 -23.38 -4.92
C ASN A 195 -8.20 -21.96 -4.63
N ILE A 196 -7.40 -20.91 -4.86
CA ILE A 196 -7.80 -19.54 -4.52
C ILE A 196 -8.32 -18.78 -5.74
N THR A 197 -9.54 -18.27 -5.63
CA THR A 197 -10.18 -17.43 -6.66
C THR A 197 -10.74 -16.11 -6.11
N THR A 198 -10.60 -15.88 -4.81
CA THR A 198 -11.30 -14.82 -4.06
C THR A 198 -10.51 -13.54 -3.85
N ILE A 199 -9.23 -13.48 -4.25
CA ILE A 199 -8.38 -12.29 -4.03
C ILE A 199 -8.93 -11.14 -4.88
N ASN A 200 -9.25 -10.04 -4.21
CA ASN A 200 -9.69 -8.79 -4.84
C ASN A 200 -8.60 -7.71 -4.83
N SER A 201 -7.60 -7.86 -3.96
CA SER A 201 -6.53 -6.89 -3.72
C SER A 201 -5.20 -7.63 -3.60
N LEU A 202 -4.29 -7.36 -4.53
CA LEU A 202 -2.96 -7.95 -4.57
C LEU A 202 -1.90 -6.86 -4.49
N ASP A 203 -1.07 -6.89 -3.45
CA ASP A 203 0.03 -5.95 -3.24
C ASP A 203 1.36 -6.70 -3.25
N LEU A 204 2.30 -6.25 -4.09
CA LEU A 204 3.57 -6.91 -4.32
C LEU A 204 4.70 -5.89 -4.10
N THR A 205 5.58 -6.17 -3.15
CA THR A 205 6.86 -5.46 -2.97
C THR A 205 7.99 -6.43 -3.28
N ILE A 206 8.78 -6.14 -4.30
CA ILE A 206 9.82 -7.04 -4.82
C ILE A 206 11.14 -6.29 -4.86
N TYR A 207 12.13 -6.78 -4.13
CA TYR A 207 13.48 -6.23 -4.14
C TYR A 207 14.28 -6.83 -5.32
N SER A 208 15.09 -6.03 -6.01
CA SER A 208 15.78 -6.42 -7.25
C SER A 208 17.02 -7.29 -7.08
N ASP A 209 17.55 -7.43 -5.86
CA ASP A 209 18.95 -7.82 -5.61
C ASP A 209 19.20 -9.34 -5.57
N PHE A 210 18.41 -10.15 -6.28
CA PHE A 210 18.47 -11.62 -6.20
C PHE A 210 18.87 -12.34 -7.49
N ASP A 211 19.12 -13.66 -7.39
CA ASP A 211 19.39 -14.55 -8.52
C ASP A 211 18.18 -14.53 -9.52
N PRO A 212 18.40 -14.19 -10.80
CA PRO A 212 17.38 -14.19 -11.85
C PRO A 212 16.54 -15.47 -11.96
N ARG A 213 17.09 -16.63 -11.61
CA ARG A 213 16.37 -17.93 -11.70
C ARG A 213 15.28 -18.06 -10.64
N LEU A 214 15.53 -17.55 -9.43
CA LEU A 214 14.56 -17.60 -8.34
C LEU A 214 13.35 -16.71 -8.66
N PHE A 215 13.61 -15.54 -9.25
CA PHE A 215 12.56 -14.64 -9.76
C PHE A 215 11.63 -15.32 -10.75
N HIS A 216 12.14 -16.07 -11.73
CA HIS A 216 11.27 -16.72 -12.72
C HIS A 216 10.23 -17.64 -12.08
N THR A 217 10.62 -18.43 -11.07
CA THR A 217 9.68 -19.35 -10.40
C THR A 217 8.67 -18.63 -9.51
N LEU A 218 9.10 -17.54 -8.85
CA LEU A 218 8.25 -16.66 -8.06
C LEU A 218 7.21 -15.99 -8.95
N PHE A 219 7.64 -15.33 -10.03
CA PHE A 219 6.77 -14.66 -10.99
C PHE A 219 5.77 -15.61 -11.63
N HIS A 220 6.19 -16.82 -11.99
CA HIS A 220 5.26 -17.84 -12.48
C HIS A 220 4.17 -18.19 -11.44
N ALA A 221 4.51 -18.27 -10.14
CA ALA A 221 3.53 -18.50 -9.09
C ALA A 221 2.56 -17.31 -8.93
N ILE A 222 3.08 -16.08 -8.95
CA ILE A 222 2.28 -14.84 -8.90
C ILE A 222 1.32 -14.75 -10.10
N ILE A 223 1.81 -15.01 -11.32
CA ILE A 223 1.00 -15.03 -12.54
C ILE A 223 -0.15 -16.04 -12.43
N ARG A 224 0.13 -17.23 -11.89
CA ARG A 224 -0.91 -18.23 -11.66
C ARG A 224 -1.97 -17.73 -10.69
N ILE A 225 -1.57 -17.04 -9.61
CA ILE A 225 -2.51 -16.42 -8.68
C ILE A 225 -3.37 -15.40 -9.43
N ILE A 226 -2.78 -14.41 -10.11
CA ILE A 226 -3.51 -13.37 -10.84
C ILE A 226 -4.54 -13.97 -11.81
N LYS A 227 -4.13 -14.96 -12.61
CA LYS A 227 -5.00 -15.59 -13.61
C LYS A 227 -6.14 -16.42 -13.03
N SER A 228 -6.01 -16.89 -11.78
CA SER A 228 -7.01 -17.74 -11.13
C SER A 228 -8.09 -16.93 -10.40
N GLN A 229 -7.96 -15.60 -10.29
CA GLN A 229 -8.91 -14.79 -9.53
C GLN A 229 -10.16 -14.46 -10.35
N ASP A 230 -11.31 -14.42 -9.68
CA ASP A 230 -12.60 -14.11 -10.32
C ASP A 230 -12.88 -12.60 -10.40
N GLN A 231 -12.38 -11.82 -9.43
CA GLN A 231 -12.75 -10.43 -9.21
C GLN A 231 -11.57 -9.59 -8.67
N LEU A 232 -10.39 -9.69 -9.31
CA LEU A 232 -9.27 -8.81 -8.94
C LEU A 232 -9.63 -7.36 -9.31
N LYS A 233 -9.66 -6.47 -8.32
CA LYS A 233 -10.04 -5.06 -8.47
C LYS A 233 -8.87 -4.12 -8.26
N TRP A 234 -7.97 -4.47 -7.34
CA TRP A 234 -6.85 -3.62 -6.95
C TRP A 234 -5.55 -4.39 -7.09
N PHE A 235 -4.58 -3.77 -7.74
CA PHE A 235 -3.24 -4.33 -7.93
C PHE A 235 -2.18 -3.26 -7.64
N SER A 236 -1.18 -3.63 -6.85
CA SER A 236 0.00 -2.82 -6.58
C SER A 236 1.27 -3.62 -6.81
N LEU A 237 2.26 -2.99 -7.43
CA LEU A 237 3.60 -3.52 -7.60
C LEU A 237 4.64 -2.45 -7.30
N ASP A 238 5.52 -2.72 -6.33
CA ASP A 238 6.66 -1.87 -5.96
C ASP A 238 7.98 -2.63 -6.15
N GLY A 239 8.79 -2.17 -7.10
CA GLY A 239 10.12 -2.69 -7.38
C GLY A 239 11.21 -1.99 -6.56
N LYS A 240 11.43 -2.41 -5.31
CA LYS A 240 12.44 -1.78 -4.42
C LYS A 240 13.88 -2.12 -4.84
N GLY A 241 14.81 -1.18 -4.56
CA GLY A 241 16.23 -1.32 -4.89
C GLY A 241 16.56 -0.75 -6.28
N HIS A 242 17.30 -1.50 -7.09
CA HIS A 242 17.55 -1.15 -8.48
C HIS A 242 16.28 -1.44 -9.32
N HIS A 243 15.64 -0.42 -9.90
CA HIS A 243 14.40 -0.52 -10.69
C HIS A 243 14.13 -1.90 -11.30
N LEU A 244 12.96 -2.50 -11.02
CA LEU A 244 12.60 -3.80 -11.54
C LEU A 244 12.42 -3.73 -13.07
N LYS A 245 13.42 -4.18 -13.83
CA LYS A 245 13.47 -4.07 -15.29
C LYS A 245 12.60 -5.11 -16.00
N GLU A 246 12.61 -6.34 -15.49
CA GLU A 246 11.87 -7.47 -16.07
C GLU A 246 10.70 -7.85 -15.16
N LEU A 247 9.48 -7.72 -15.69
CA LEU A 247 8.24 -8.05 -14.96
C LEU A 247 7.74 -9.46 -15.27
N HIS A 248 8.44 -10.17 -16.16
CA HIS A 248 8.27 -11.58 -16.50
C HIS A 248 6.82 -12.03 -16.74
N GLY A 249 5.96 -11.17 -17.29
CA GLY A 249 4.56 -11.49 -17.58
C GLY A 249 3.58 -11.20 -16.43
N VAL A 250 4.02 -10.65 -15.29
CA VAL A 250 3.12 -10.31 -14.16
C VAL A 250 2.09 -9.28 -14.59
N ILE A 251 2.54 -8.18 -15.21
CA ILE A 251 1.63 -7.13 -15.67
C ILE A 251 0.77 -7.66 -16.79
N SER A 252 1.37 -8.43 -17.71
CA SER A 252 0.63 -9.06 -18.81
C SER A 252 -0.52 -9.96 -18.32
N ALA A 253 -0.36 -10.62 -17.18
CA ALA A 253 -1.38 -11.49 -16.60
C ALA A 253 -2.65 -10.74 -16.15
N LEU A 254 -2.56 -9.43 -15.91
CA LEU A 254 -3.71 -8.59 -15.56
C LEU A 254 -4.74 -8.49 -16.69
N GLU A 255 -4.38 -8.84 -17.93
CA GLU A 255 -5.33 -8.91 -19.05
C GLU A 255 -6.53 -9.83 -18.74
N CYS A 256 -6.31 -10.91 -17.98
CA CYS A 256 -7.37 -11.82 -17.54
C CYS A 256 -8.41 -11.12 -16.63
N GLN A 257 -8.03 -9.99 -16.01
CA GLN A 257 -8.83 -9.22 -15.05
C GLN A 257 -9.39 -7.92 -15.65
N LYS A 258 -9.37 -7.78 -16.98
CA LYS A 258 -9.73 -6.54 -17.69
C LYS A 258 -11.14 -5.98 -17.43
N ASN A 259 -12.07 -6.84 -16.99
CA ASN A 259 -13.44 -6.42 -16.67
C ASN A 259 -13.66 -6.12 -15.18
N THR A 260 -12.67 -6.36 -14.32
CA THR A 260 -12.83 -6.24 -12.86
C THR A 260 -11.83 -5.27 -12.26
N LEU A 261 -10.66 -5.11 -12.88
CA LEU A 261 -9.59 -4.23 -12.40
C LEU A 261 -10.04 -2.76 -12.42
N GLN A 262 -9.91 -2.09 -11.27
CA GLN A 262 -10.38 -0.73 -10.99
C GLN A 262 -9.24 0.21 -10.63
N GLU A 263 -8.23 -0.29 -9.91
CA GLU A 263 -7.07 0.49 -9.50
C GLU A 263 -5.77 -0.28 -9.73
N VAL A 264 -4.80 0.41 -10.32
CA VAL A 264 -3.44 -0.08 -10.51
C VAL A 264 -2.44 0.93 -9.96
N ILE A 265 -1.55 0.46 -9.10
CA ILE A 265 -0.44 1.22 -8.53
C ILE A 265 0.87 0.58 -8.95
N ILE A 266 1.77 1.35 -9.55
CA ILE A 266 3.07 0.87 -10.00
C ILE A 266 4.14 1.80 -9.45
N ASN A 267 5.00 1.25 -8.61
CA ASN A 267 6.11 1.95 -7.99
C ASN A 267 7.42 1.33 -8.47
N ASN A 268 8.41 2.17 -8.80
CA ASN A 268 9.82 1.76 -8.97
C ASN A 268 10.05 0.66 -10.02
N CYS A 269 9.16 0.52 -10.99
CA CYS A 269 9.25 -0.45 -12.07
C CYS A 269 9.61 0.25 -13.37
N THR A 270 10.57 -0.28 -14.12
CA THR A 270 10.86 0.25 -15.46
C THR A 270 9.70 -0.08 -16.39
N TYR A 271 9.21 0.92 -17.12
CA TYR A 271 8.18 0.68 -18.11
C TYR A 271 8.64 -0.31 -19.19
N ASN A 272 7.76 -1.24 -19.57
CA ASN A 272 7.95 -2.14 -20.70
C ASN A 272 6.62 -2.41 -21.43
N LYS A 273 6.66 -3.20 -22.51
CA LYS A 273 5.47 -3.50 -23.32
C LYS A 273 4.36 -4.26 -22.57
N GLU A 274 4.65 -4.87 -21.42
CA GLU A 274 3.63 -5.62 -20.68
C GLU A 274 2.51 -4.72 -20.17
N PHE A 275 2.81 -3.46 -19.84
CA PHE A 275 1.81 -2.47 -19.45
C PHE A 275 0.78 -2.19 -20.55
N GLU A 276 1.05 -2.62 -21.80
CA GLU A 276 0.10 -2.47 -22.88
C GLU A 276 -1.24 -3.16 -22.65
N VAL A 277 -1.29 -4.20 -21.81
CA VAL A 277 -2.55 -4.90 -21.51
C VAL A 277 -3.54 -4.04 -20.72
N LEU A 278 -3.07 -2.96 -20.08
CA LEU A 278 -3.93 -2.07 -19.31
C LEU A 278 -4.89 -1.25 -20.21
N LYS A 279 -4.66 -1.15 -21.54
CA LYS A 279 -5.66 -0.54 -22.47
C LYS A 279 -6.99 -1.25 -22.45
N ASP A 280 -6.94 -2.56 -22.26
CA ASP A 280 -8.12 -3.40 -22.40
C ASP A 280 -8.94 -3.43 -21.11
N CYS A 281 -8.40 -2.86 -20.01
CA CYS A 281 -9.03 -2.77 -18.69
C CYS A 281 -10.13 -1.69 -18.65
N LYS A 282 -11.35 -2.06 -19.02
CA LYS A 282 -12.49 -1.12 -19.22
C LYS A 282 -12.93 -0.40 -17.95
N ASN A 283 -12.74 -1.02 -16.79
CA ASN A 283 -13.17 -0.51 -15.49
C ASN A 283 -12.03 0.16 -14.70
N LEU A 284 -10.85 0.33 -15.32
CA LEU A 284 -9.72 1.00 -14.68
C LEU A 284 -10.00 2.50 -14.56
N GLU A 285 -10.23 2.93 -13.32
CA GLU A 285 -10.59 4.31 -12.97
C GLU A 285 -9.42 5.04 -12.31
N THR A 286 -8.56 4.30 -11.60
CA THR A 286 -7.42 4.86 -10.86
C THR A 286 -6.12 4.26 -11.37
N LEU A 287 -5.21 5.13 -11.79
CA LEU A 287 -3.85 4.76 -12.14
C LEU A 287 -2.85 5.63 -11.37
N ARG A 288 -1.93 4.98 -10.66
CA ARG A 288 -0.89 5.66 -9.90
C ARG A 288 0.45 5.10 -10.27
N ILE A 289 1.36 5.98 -10.66
CA ILE A 289 2.67 5.60 -11.14
C ILE A 289 3.70 6.49 -10.44
N PHE A 290 4.57 5.83 -9.69
CA PHE A 290 5.60 6.45 -8.89
C PHE A 290 6.94 5.89 -9.34
N GLU A 291 7.76 6.69 -9.97
CA GLU A 291 9.15 6.31 -10.20
C GLU A 291 9.97 6.91 -9.05
N ALA A 292 10.33 6.13 -8.04
CA ALA A 292 11.27 6.62 -7.03
C ALA A 292 12.58 6.82 -7.75
N VAL A 293 12.92 8.09 -7.89
CA VAL A 293 14.24 8.56 -8.25
C VAL A 293 15.13 8.41 -7.02
N GLU A 294 15.25 7.20 -6.48
CA GLU A 294 16.44 6.88 -5.71
C GLU A 294 17.59 6.87 -6.73
N PHE A 295 18.37 7.97 -6.76
CA PHE A 295 19.69 8.17 -7.41
C PHE A 295 19.90 9.30 -8.43
N ILE A 296 18.93 10.12 -8.86
CA ILE A 296 19.24 11.20 -9.85
C ILE A 296 19.89 12.45 -9.24
N ARG A 297 20.04 12.58 -7.92
CA ARG A 297 21.00 13.59 -7.40
C ARG A 297 22.47 13.20 -7.56
N PHE A 298 22.78 11.95 -7.92
CA PHE A 298 24.16 11.52 -8.20
C PHE A 298 24.39 10.91 -9.58
N PHE A 299 23.35 10.55 -10.32
CA PHE A 299 23.47 10.16 -11.72
C PHE A 299 22.46 10.94 -12.57
N ILE A 300 22.95 12.03 -13.18
CA ILE A 300 22.39 12.52 -14.45
C ILE A 300 22.26 11.29 -15.38
N PRO A 301 21.11 11.04 -16.02
CA PRO A 301 20.98 9.94 -16.97
C PRO A 301 22.04 10.11 -18.05
N LYS A 302 23.09 9.30 -18.00
CA LYS A 302 24.12 9.31 -19.06
C LYS A 302 23.68 8.53 -20.28
N ASP A 303 22.61 7.73 -20.17
CA ASP A 303 22.15 6.86 -21.23
C ASP A 303 20.80 7.34 -21.82
N PHE A 304 20.83 7.64 -23.11
CA PHE A 304 19.68 8.02 -23.96
C PHE A 304 18.54 6.97 -24.00
N ASP A 305 18.79 5.76 -23.50
CA ASP A 305 17.87 4.61 -23.57
C ASP A 305 16.69 4.72 -22.58
N ASP A 306 16.86 5.43 -21.46
CA ASP A 306 15.81 5.57 -20.46
C ASP A 306 14.76 6.64 -20.82
N ILE A 307 15.17 7.72 -21.49
CA ILE A 307 14.26 8.74 -22.05
C ILE A 307 13.31 8.14 -23.08
N HIS A 308 13.80 7.20 -23.92
CA HIS A 308 12.97 6.52 -24.92
C HIS A 308 11.90 5.62 -24.28
N LYS A 309 12.15 5.07 -23.09
CA LYS A 309 11.19 4.22 -22.35
C LYS A 309 10.06 5.05 -21.74
N VAL A 310 10.37 6.22 -21.16
CA VAL A 310 9.37 7.18 -20.65
C VAL A 310 8.48 7.69 -21.79
N LEU A 311 9.05 7.95 -22.97
CA LEU A 311 8.29 8.38 -24.14
C LEU A 311 7.34 7.29 -24.66
N PHE A 312 7.78 6.03 -24.65
CA PHE A 312 6.93 4.90 -25.05
C PHE A 312 5.80 4.68 -24.05
N PHE A 313 6.09 4.80 -22.75
CA PHE A 313 5.10 4.75 -21.68
C PHE A 313 3.98 5.79 -21.86
N LEU A 314 4.33 7.05 -22.10
CA LEU A 314 3.35 8.13 -22.32
C LEU A 314 2.49 7.89 -23.57
N LYS A 315 3.11 7.41 -24.65
CA LYS A 315 2.38 7.02 -25.87
C LYS A 315 1.40 5.89 -25.61
N ALA A 316 1.78 4.95 -24.77
CA ALA A 316 0.95 3.81 -24.45
C ALA A 316 -0.20 4.24 -23.52
N LEU A 317 0.06 5.08 -22.52
CA LEU A 317 -0.97 5.74 -21.67
C LEU A 317 -2.01 6.49 -22.48
N LYS A 318 -1.61 7.14 -23.57
CA LYS A 318 -2.53 7.84 -24.48
C LYS A 318 -3.56 6.88 -25.10
N SER A 319 -3.20 5.61 -25.27
CA SER A 319 -4.11 4.56 -25.73
C SER A 319 -4.86 3.86 -24.61
N PHE A 320 -4.43 4.01 -23.35
CA PHE A 320 -4.80 3.10 -22.27
C PHE A 320 -6.20 3.33 -21.68
N CYS A 321 -6.69 4.55 -21.44
CA CYS A 321 -7.85 4.65 -20.56
C CYS A 321 -8.76 5.88 -20.78
N PRO A 322 -9.86 5.78 -21.54
CA PRO A 322 -10.87 6.84 -21.59
C PRO A 322 -11.64 6.99 -20.26
N ASN A 323 -11.50 6.04 -19.32
CA ASN A 323 -12.26 5.97 -18.07
C ASN A 323 -11.47 6.39 -16.82
N ILE A 324 -10.19 6.77 -16.93
CA ILE A 324 -9.45 7.25 -15.76
C ILE A 324 -10.13 8.50 -15.19
N THR A 325 -10.46 8.43 -13.91
CA THR A 325 -10.97 9.56 -13.11
C THR A 325 -9.90 10.05 -12.14
N TYR A 326 -8.95 9.20 -11.75
CA TYR A 326 -7.82 9.53 -10.88
C TYR A 326 -6.50 9.15 -11.53
N LEU A 327 -5.64 10.15 -11.74
CA LEU A 327 -4.27 9.97 -12.21
C LEU A 327 -3.28 10.57 -11.22
N ASN A 328 -2.33 9.77 -10.77
CA ASN A 328 -1.15 10.26 -10.06
C ASN A 328 0.11 9.81 -10.79
N ILE A 329 0.88 10.76 -11.30
CA ILE A 329 2.19 10.50 -11.90
C ILE A 329 3.21 11.35 -11.17
N GLN A 330 4.25 10.70 -10.64
CA GLN A 330 5.35 11.39 -9.96
C GLN A 330 6.69 11.08 -10.61
N TYR A 331 7.55 12.10 -10.65
CA TYR A 331 8.91 12.08 -11.16
C TYR A 331 9.04 11.75 -12.65
N ILE A 332 8.09 12.22 -13.46
CA ILE A 332 8.13 12.07 -14.93
C ILE A 332 8.70 13.31 -15.63
N ASP A 333 9.41 13.16 -16.74
CA ASP A 333 9.86 14.30 -17.53
C ASP A 333 8.67 15.08 -18.11
N PHE A 334 8.70 16.41 -17.95
CA PHE A 334 7.71 17.28 -18.54
C PHE A 334 7.89 17.34 -20.06
N SER A 335 6.85 16.93 -20.80
CA SER A 335 6.92 16.77 -22.26
C SER A 335 5.58 17.03 -22.95
N ILE A 336 5.63 17.30 -24.27
CA ILE A 336 4.43 17.48 -25.11
C ILE A 336 3.57 16.20 -25.12
N GLN A 337 4.17 15.03 -25.01
CA GLN A 337 3.43 13.77 -24.97
C GLN A 337 2.62 13.62 -23.66
N LEU A 338 3.15 14.12 -22.54
CA LEU A 338 2.43 14.17 -21.27
C LEU A 338 1.26 15.16 -21.32
N LEU A 339 1.46 16.32 -21.94
CA LEU A 339 0.40 17.30 -22.22
C LEU A 339 -0.74 16.67 -23.02
N GLU A 340 -0.41 16.04 -24.15
CA GLU A 340 -1.38 15.34 -24.99
C GLU A 340 -2.10 14.22 -24.24
N LEU A 341 -1.39 13.46 -23.41
CA LEU A 341 -1.99 12.41 -22.58
C LEU A 341 -3.09 13.00 -21.69
N ILE A 342 -2.75 14.00 -20.88
CA ILE A 342 -3.67 14.60 -19.90
C ILE A 342 -4.88 15.21 -20.61
N GLY A 343 -4.65 15.89 -21.74
CA GLY A 343 -5.72 16.44 -22.56
C GLY A 343 -6.71 15.42 -23.12
N ASN A 344 -6.30 14.15 -23.27
CA ASN A 344 -7.19 13.09 -23.75
C ASN A 344 -8.04 12.45 -22.64
N LEU A 345 -7.73 12.69 -21.36
CA LEU A 345 -8.43 12.09 -20.22
C LEU A 345 -9.68 12.89 -19.85
N GLN A 346 -10.71 12.82 -20.69
CA GLN A 346 -11.92 13.64 -20.57
C GLN A 346 -12.75 13.40 -19.29
N LYS A 347 -12.56 12.25 -18.62
CA LYS A 347 -13.24 11.91 -17.35
C LYS A 347 -12.39 12.21 -16.10
N LEU A 348 -11.18 12.75 -16.27
CA LEU A 348 -10.25 12.98 -15.18
C LEU A 348 -10.82 13.99 -14.17
N GLN A 349 -10.96 13.56 -12.93
CA GLN A 349 -11.46 14.37 -11.81
C GLN A 349 -10.35 14.71 -10.82
N PHE A 350 -9.33 13.87 -10.71
CA PHE A 350 -8.22 14.01 -9.78
C PHE A 350 -6.90 13.84 -10.52
N LEU A 351 -6.07 14.88 -10.50
CA LEU A 351 -4.72 14.87 -11.06
C LEU A 351 -3.71 15.23 -10.00
N SER A 352 -2.73 14.35 -9.78
CA SER A 352 -1.49 14.66 -9.08
C SER A 352 -0.34 14.48 -10.07
N LEU A 353 0.43 15.53 -10.30
CA LEU A 353 1.47 15.55 -11.32
C LEU A 353 2.73 16.23 -10.81
N TRP A 354 3.75 15.42 -10.54
CA TRP A 354 5.07 15.90 -10.14
C TRP A 354 6.04 15.58 -11.27
N CYS A 355 6.53 16.60 -11.97
CA CYS A 355 7.42 16.42 -13.11
C CYS A 355 8.87 16.83 -12.82
N LEU A 356 9.77 16.36 -13.66
CA LEU A 356 11.13 16.86 -13.80
C LEU A 356 11.17 17.80 -15.01
N ILE A 357 11.84 18.94 -14.88
CA ILE A 357 12.02 19.90 -15.97
C ILE A 357 13.43 19.70 -16.51
N ASP A 358 13.56 19.50 -17.83
CA ASP A 358 14.87 19.41 -18.49
C ASP A 358 15.51 20.81 -18.55
N ASP A 359 16.69 20.94 -17.91
CA ASP A 359 17.47 22.18 -17.86
C ASP A 359 17.91 22.67 -19.26
N ASN A 360 17.82 21.83 -20.29
CA ASN A 360 18.13 22.19 -21.67
C ASN A 360 16.99 22.93 -22.39
N ILE A 361 15.76 22.89 -21.86
CA ILE A 361 14.62 23.59 -22.48
C ILE A 361 14.76 25.09 -22.20
N GLN A 362 14.62 25.91 -23.25
CA GLN A 362 14.65 27.36 -23.08
C GLN A 362 13.46 27.84 -22.24
N GLU A 363 13.68 28.80 -21.34
CA GLU A 363 12.66 29.29 -20.42
C GLU A 363 11.39 29.77 -21.14
N GLU A 364 11.53 30.47 -22.27
CA GLU A 364 10.39 30.94 -23.06
C GLU A 364 9.59 29.81 -23.72
N GLU A 365 10.27 28.74 -24.16
CA GLU A 365 9.62 27.53 -24.67
C GLU A 365 8.87 26.80 -23.56
N LEU A 366 9.47 26.70 -22.37
CA LEU A 366 8.85 26.09 -21.21
C LEU A 366 7.59 26.85 -20.78
N LYS A 367 7.61 28.20 -20.79
CA LYS A 367 6.41 29.02 -20.52
C LYS A 367 5.28 28.72 -21.49
N VAL A 368 5.58 28.54 -22.78
CA VAL A 368 4.58 28.15 -23.79
C VAL A 368 3.97 26.79 -23.45
N HIS A 369 4.78 25.81 -23.07
CA HIS A 369 4.29 24.49 -22.66
C HIS A 369 3.46 24.54 -21.35
N VAL A 370 3.82 25.40 -20.38
CA VAL A 370 3.03 25.61 -19.15
C VAL A 370 1.66 26.21 -19.47
N ILE A 371 1.59 27.19 -20.38
CA ILE A 371 0.32 27.77 -20.84
C ILE A 371 -0.54 26.70 -21.50
N GLN A 372 0.06 25.90 -22.40
CA GLN A 372 -0.64 24.79 -23.05
C GLN A 372 -1.15 23.77 -22.02
N PHE A 373 -0.35 23.46 -20.99
CA PHE A 373 -0.76 22.56 -19.90
C PHE A 373 -2.00 23.09 -19.19
N ALA A 374 -1.95 24.34 -18.73
CA ALA A 374 -3.04 24.96 -17.99
C ALA A 374 -4.35 24.98 -18.80
N GLN A 375 -4.25 25.21 -20.12
CA GLN A 375 -5.40 25.25 -21.03
C GLN A 375 -5.96 23.88 -21.36
N ILE A 376 -5.14 22.82 -21.36
CA ILE A 376 -5.56 21.46 -21.75
C ILE A 376 -6.15 20.67 -20.58
N LEU A 377 -6.03 21.16 -19.34
CA LEU A 377 -6.61 20.51 -18.17
C LEU A 377 -8.14 20.29 -18.37
N PRO A 378 -8.63 19.06 -18.18
CA PRO A 378 -10.04 18.75 -18.41
C PRO A 378 -10.99 19.57 -17.54
N LEU A 379 -12.14 19.97 -18.10
CA LEU A 379 -13.18 20.69 -17.33
C LEU A 379 -13.90 19.81 -16.31
N THR A 380 -13.66 18.49 -16.32
CA THR A 380 -14.12 17.54 -15.31
C THR A 380 -13.22 17.53 -14.06
N LEU A 381 -12.05 18.16 -14.12
CA LEU A 381 -11.04 18.16 -13.08
C LEU A 381 -11.48 18.98 -11.86
N GLN A 382 -11.48 18.35 -10.69
CA GLN A 382 -11.91 18.92 -9.41
C GLN A 382 -10.77 19.01 -8.39
N TYR A 383 -9.72 18.22 -8.57
CA TYR A 383 -8.54 18.23 -7.70
C TYR A 383 -7.28 18.29 -8.56
N LEU A 384 -6.40 19.21 -8.23
CA LEU A 384 -5.10 19.34 -8.86
C LEU A 384 -4.02 19.44 -7.79
N ASP A 385 -3.04 18.54 -7.85
CA ASP A 385 -1.82 18.57 -7.07
C ASP A 385 -0.63 18.68 -8.02
N LEU A 386 0.14 19.75 -7.85
CA LEU A 386 1.25 20.11 -8.72
C LEU A 386 2.61 19.75 -8.09
N GLY A 387 2.67 19.35 -6.82
CA GLY A 387 3.95 19.20 -6.13
C GLY A 387 4.83 20.46 -6.22
N ASN A 388 6.16 20.27 -6.16
CA ASN A 388 7.16 21.35 -6.22
C ASN A 388 7.58 21.77 -7.62
N THR A 389 7.31 20.95 -8.63
CA THR A 389 7.78 21.15 -10.00
C THR A 389 7.42 22.52 -10.59
N TRP A 390 6.22 22.99 -10.29
CA TRP A 390 5.64 24.16 -10.94
C TRP A 390 5.86 25.46 -10.18
N GLU A 391 6.61 25.45 -9.07
CA GLU A 391 6.82 26.64 -8.24
C GLU A 391 7.26 27.87 -9.05
N PRO A 392 8.23 27.80 -9.99
CA PRO A 392 8.65 28.97 -10.77
C PRO A 392 7.62 29.51 -11.78
N TYR A 393 6.62 28.69 -12.13
CA TYR A 393 5.66 28.98 -13.20
C TYR A 393 4.20 28.92 -12.72
N ILE A 394 3.97 28.88 -11.41
CA ILE A 394 2.65 28.69 -10.83
C ILE A 394 1.71 29.85 -11.18
N ASP A 395 2.22 31.08 -11.29
CA ASP A 395 1.44 32.23 -11.72
C ASP A 395 0.93 32.10 -13.16
N ILE A 396 1.77 31.57 -14.07
CA ILE A 396 1.40 31.33 -15.47
C ILE A 396 0.35 30.22 -15.55
N LEU A 397 0.54 29.14 -14.79
CA LEU A 397 -0.40 28.03 -14.75
C LEU A 397 -1.76 28.49 -14.20
N LEU A 398 -1.79 29.19 -13.07
CA LEU A 398 -3.03 29.66 -12.45
C LEU A 398 -3.75 30.73 -13.30
N SER A 399 -3.01 31.59 -14.02
CA SER A 399 -3.61 32.60 -14.90
C SER A 399 -4.32 32.01 -16.13
N HIS A 400 -3.91 30.83 -16.60
CA HIS A 400 -4.46 30.19 -17.81
C HIS A 400 -5.30 28.94 -17.53
N CYS A 401 -5.38 28.49 -16.28
CA CYS A 401 -6.17 27.32 -15.89
C CYS A 401 -7.67 27.65 -15.81
N ASN A 402 -8.46 26.89 -16.58
CA ASN A 402 -9.93 27.02 -16.61
C ASN A 402 -10.67 25.84 -15.94
N ALA A 403 -9.94 24.88 -15.36
CA ALA A 403 -10.54 23.73 -14.71
C ALA A 403 -11.31 24.15 -13.43
N PRO A 404 -12.54 23.66 -13.20
CA PRO A 404 -13.36 24.02 -12.03
C PRO A 404 -12.92 23.25 -10.77
N LEU A 405 -11.74 23.61 -10.26
CA LEU A 405 -11.13 22.96 -9.11
C LEU A 405 -11.90 23.24 -7.82
N LYS A 406 -12.18 22.18 -7.05
CA LYS A 406 -12.64 22.25 -5.66
C LYS A 406 -11.49 22.26 -4.66
N LYS A 407 -10.36 21.67 -5.05
CA LYS A 407 -9.14 21.55 -4.25
C LYS A 407 -7.90 21.74 -5.12
N LEU A 408 -6.95 22.52 -4.62
CA LEU A 408 -5.67 22.76 -5.27
C LEU A 408 -4.55 22.52 -4.24
N LEU A 409 -3.54 21.73 -4.57
CA LEU A 409 -2.31 21.64 -3.79
C LEU A 409 -1.16 22.36 -4.51
N ILE A 410 -0.50 23.26 -3.79
CA ILE A 410 0.68 23.99 -4.24
C ILE A 410 1.83 23.76 -3.27
N TYR A 411 3.06 23.83 -3.76
CA TYR A 411 4.22 23.57 -2.91
C TYR A 411 4.43 24.65 -1.86
N HIS A 412 4.41 25.92 -2.30
CA HIS A 412 4.86 27.04 -1.49
C HIS A 412 4.17 28.34 -1.91
N LEU A 413 4.03 29.27 -0.97
CA LEU A 413 3.42 30.58 -1.20
C LEU A 413 4.24 31.65 -0.45
N ASN A 414 5.29 32.13 -1.10
CA ASN A 414 6.30 33.03 -0.50
C ASN A 414 6.60 34.27 -1.35
N ASP A 415 5.88 34.46 -2.45
CA ASP A 415 6.09 35.55 -3.39
C ASP A 415 4.77 36.29 -3.62
N GLU A 416 4.84 37.62 -3.70
CA GLU A 416 3.70 38.49 -3.98
C GLU A 416 3.09 38.16 -5.35
N LYS A 417 3.92 37.81 -6.34
CA LYS A 417 3.51 37.38 -7.68
C LYS A 417 2.61 36.14 -7.61
N TYR A 418 3.01 35.12 -6.84
CA TYR A 418 2.26 33.87 -6.70
C TYR A 418 0.99 34.08 -5.88
N THR A 419 1.06 34.90 -4.84
CA THR A 419 -0.08 35.28 -4.01
C THR A 419 -1.16 35.99 -4.83
N ARG A 420 -0.77 36.97 -5.64
CA ARG A 420 -1.69 37.68 -6.54
C ARG A 420 -2.33 36.75 -7.56
N ALA A 421 -1.53 35.89 -8.20
CA ALA A 421 -2.05 34.93 -9.17
C ALA A 421 -3.04 33.93 -8.53
N LEU A 422 -2.78 33.50 -7.30
CA LEU A 422 -3.70 32.64 -6.53
C LEU A 422 -5.00 33.37 -6.22
N ILE A 423 -4.94 34.63 -5.75
CA ILE A 423 -6.14 35.43 -5.48
C ILE A 423 -7.00 35.58 -6.75
N GLU A 424 -6.38 35.96 -7.86
CA GLU A 424 -7.09 36.09 -9.14
C GLU A 424 -7.71 34.76 -9.59
N PHE A 425 -6.98 33.65 -9.42
CA PHE A 425 -7.50 32.33 -9.73
C PHE A 425 -8.71 31.97 -8.86
N CYS A 426 -8.63 32.20 -7.54
CA CYS A 426 -9.74 31.97 -6.62
C CYS A 426 -10.98 32.81 -6.97
N ILE A 427 -10.80 34.06 -7.41
CA ILE A 427 -11.91 34.93 -7.83
C ILE A 427 -12.58 34.38 -9.09
N ARG A 428 -11.79 33.87 -10.05
CA ARG A 428 -12.31 33.23 -11.27
C ARG A 428 -12.95 31.87 -10.98
N ASN A 429 -12.35 31.09 -10.08
CA ASN A 429 -12.69 29.70 -9.78
C ASN A 429 -13.55 29.58 -8.52
N LYS A 430 -14.84 29.89 -8.67
CA LYS A 430 -15.78 30.02 -7.56
C LYS A 430 -16.06 28.72 -6.78
N ASP A 431 -15.73 27.56 -7.36
CA ASP A 431 -15.96 26.25 -6.77
C ASP A 431 -14.80 25.78 -5.87
N LEU A 432 -13.70 26.54 -5.83
CA LEU A 432 -12.53 26.23 -5.02
C LEU A 432 -12.85 26.42 -3.53
N ASN A 433 -12.64 25.36 -2.74
CA ASN A 433 -12.91 25.35 -1.29
C ASN A 433 -11.62 25.28 -0.46
N TYR A 434 -10.59 24.60 -0.98
CA TYR A 434 -9.35 24.36 -0.24
C TYR A 434 -8.13 24.58 -1.12
N VAL A 435 -7.15 25.28 -0.56
CA VAL A 435 -5.79 25.31 -1.10
C VAL A 435 -4.87 24.71 -0.04
N GLY A 436 -4.29 23.57 -0.36
CA GLY A 436 -3.31 22.91 0.49
C GLY A 436 -1.90 23.34 0.14
N ILE A 437 -1.09 23.71 1.12
CA ILE A 437 0.29 24.17 0.92
C ILE A 437 1.24 23.14 1.54
N TYR A 438 2.23 22.65 0.78
CA TYR A 438 3.20 21.68 1.29
C TYR A 438 4.11 22.30 2.34
N LYS A 439 4.74 23.42 2.01
CA LYS A 439 5.54 24.23 2.93
C LYS A 439 4.67 25.20 3.72
N TYR A 440 3.65 24.67 4.38
CA TYR A 440 2.74 25.49 5.19
C TYR A 440 3.45 26.13 6.40
N SER A 441 4.47 25.48 6.95
CA SER A 441 5.30 26.06 8.03
C SER A 441 6.00 27.35 7.63
N ASP A 442 6.26 27.51 6.33
CA ASP A 442 7.01 28.62 5.76
C ASP A 442 6.07 29.70 5.19
N LEU A 443 4.75 29.54 5.38
CA LEU A 443 3.74 30.46 4.90
C LEU A 443 3.81 31.78 5.67
N ASP A 444 4.08 32.88 4.95
CA ASP A 444 4.04 34.22 5.53
C ASP A 444 2.58 34.58 5.90
N GLU A 445 2.38 35.01 7.15
CA GLU A 445 1.06 35.40 7.65
C GLU A 445 0.46 36.60 6.90
N ASN A 446 1.28 37.48 6.32
CA ASN A 446 0.78 38.58 5.49
C ASN A 446 0.16 38.05 4.19
N PHE A 447 0.82 37.12 3.49
CA PHE A 447 0.26 36.51 2.27
C PHE A 447 -0.99 35.70 2.57
N ARG A 448 -1.00 34.99 3.70
CA ARG A 448 -2.18 34.29 4.17
C ARG A 448 -3.36 35.24 4.39
N GLN A 449 -3.16 36.32 5.14
CA GLN A 449 -4.19 37.32 5.40
C GLN A 449 -4.66 38.00 4.11
N GLU A 450 -3.75 38.26 3.17
CA GLU A 450 -4.08 38.84 1.88
C GLU A 450 -5.04 37.94 1.10
N VAL A 451 -4.77 36.64 1.01
CA VAL A 451 -5.65 35.68 0.34
C VAL A 451 -6.99 35.56 1.06
N GLU A 452 -6.97 35.39 2.39
CA GLU A 452 -8.19 35.23 3.20
C GLU A 452 -9.09 36.49 3.17
N THR A 453 -8.50 37.69 3.00
CA THR A 453 -9.26 38.94 2.88
C THR A 453 -9.97 39.06 1.53
N HIS A 454 -9.33 38.61 0.44
CA HIS A 454 -9.89 38.70 -0.91
C HIS A 454 -10.81 37.53 -1.25
N VAL A 455 -10.69 36.41 -0.53
CA VAL A 455 -11.37 35.15 -0.85
C VAL A 455 -11.92 34.50 0.41
N THR A 456 -13.16 34.83 0.76
CA THR A 456 -13.79 34.37 2.02
C THR A 456 -14.20 32.91 2.05
N ASN A 457 -14.25 32.23 0.89
CA ASN A 457 -14.74 30.85 0.77
C ASN A 457 -13.62 29.81 0.59
N VAL A 458 -12.35 30.22 0.53
CA VAL A 458 -11.21 29.32 0.34
C VAL A 458 -10.43 29.19 1.64
N ALA A 459 -10.27 27.97 2.14
CA ALA A 459 -9.43 27.69 3.29
C ALA A 459 -8.00 27.33 2.86
N LEU A 460 -7.02 28.09 3.36
CA LEU A 460 -5.61 27.72 3.29
C LEU A 460 -5.29 26.73 4.41
N VAL A 461 -4.76 25.55 4.06
CA VAL A 461 -4.46 24.49 5.05
C VAL A 461 -3.13 23.79 4.73
N PRO A 462 -2.50 23.13 5.72
CA PRO A 462 -1.39 22.23 5.44
C PRO A 462 -1.80 21.14 4.44
N CYS A 463 -0.92 20.78 3.50
CA CYS A 463 -1.23 19.80 2.45
C CYS A 463 -1.79 18.47 2.99
N ALA A 464 -1.29 18.01 4.15
CA ALA A 464 -1.75 16.80 4.82
C ALA A 464 -3.25 16.82 5.17
N ARG A 465 -3.86 18.00 5.36
CA ARG A 465 -5.31 18.14 5.62
C ARG A 465 -6.15 18.26 4.34
N ALA A 466 -5.54 18.66 3.23
CA ALA A 466 -6.23 18.83 1.95
C ALA A 466 -6.12 17.60 1.03
N ASN A 467 -5.07 16.78 1.22
CA ASN A 467 -4.80 15.58 0.43
C ASN A 467 -5.87 14.50 0.65
N ILE A 468 -6.45 14.03 -0.45
CA ILE A 468 -7.60 13.12 -0.46
C ILE A 468 -7.30 11.78 0.20
N ARG A 469 -6.05 11.29 0.14
CA ARG A 469 -5.70 9.98 0.75
C ARG A 469 -5.13 10.05 2.15
N VAL A 470 -4.66 11.20 2.63
CA VAL A 470 -4.28 11.31 4.05
C VAL A 470 -5.53 11.19 4.93
N ALA A 471 -6.71 11.60 4.44
CA ALA A 471 -7.98 11.37 5.14
C ALA A 471 -8.47 9.91 5.09
N GLU A 472 -8.25 9.18 3.99
CA GLU A 472 -8.74 7.78 3.85
C GLU A 472 -7.80 6.73 4.45
N VAL A 473 -6.48 6.99 4.48
CA VAL A 473 -5.49 6.06 5.06
C VAL A 473 -5.36 6.24 6.58
N LEU A 474 -5.56 7.46 7.11
CA LEU A 474 -5.47 7.71 8.55
C LEU A 474 -6.67 7.18 9.36
N GLU A 475 -7.80 6.85 8.72
CA GLU A 475 -8.95 6.26 9.43
C GLU A 475 -8.85 4.74 9.61
N THR A 476 -7.90 4.05 8.97
CA THR A 476 -7.79 2.58 9.08
C THR A 476 -6.47 2.01 9.54
N ASP A 477 -5.33 2.70 9.41
CA ASP A 477 -4.06 2.16 9.90
C ASP A 477 -3.21 3.25 10.57
N GLY A 478 -3.10 3.17 11.90
CA GLY A 478 -2.32 4.06 12.75
C GLY A 478 -0.81 3.86 12.63
N VAL A 479 -0.26 3.94 11.41
CA VAL A 479 1.18 3.93 11.17
C VAL A 479 1.52 5.11 10.27
N VAL A 480 1.96 6.18 10.91
CA VAL A 480 2.54 7.34 10.23
C VAL A 480 3.99 7.01 9.91
N TYR A 481 4.32 6.87 8.63
CA TYR A 481 5.70 7.02 8.19
C TYR A 481 6.00 8.52 8.10
N PHE A 482 6.61 9.06 9.15
CA PHE A 482 7.43 10.27 9.04
C PHE A 482 8.79 9.81 8.53
N GLU A 483 9.08 10.04 7.25
CA GLU A 483 10.47 10.10 6.80
C GLU A 483 11.05 11.45 7.26
N MET A 484 12.15 11.40 8.01
CA MET A 484 13.02 12.54 8.31
C MET A 484 13.92 12.87 7.13
#